data_AF-A0A6M4MBD9-F1
#
_entry.id   AF-A0A6M4MBD9-F1
#
_cell.length_a   1.000
_cell.length_b   1.000
_cell.length_c   1.000
_cell.angle_alpha   90.00
_cell.angle_beta   90.00
_cell.angle_gamma   90.00
#
_symmetry.space_group_name_H-M   'P 1'
#
loop_
_entity.id
_entity.type
_entity.pdbx_description
1 polymer ?
#
loop_
_entity_poly.entity_id
_entity_poly.type
_entity_poly.pdbx_seq_one_letter_code
_entity_poly.pdbx_strand_id
1 'polypeptide(L)'
;MFGNFVRDRQINVVVRILCASSCANYVFTGAKSVYLEAGAIVGWHGGALQDYSDQMKNFSEENKLMMRQSMADWCSEESAFFAAINKPQEMLIWGQLFSQQKNYSDEIQLWSYSLMDLKNLGFDVTAEDKEIAVTNEKVGHIAAVLPVTSKLLSFSRSCKEALELTFN
;
A
#
# COMPACT_ATOMS: atom_id res chain seq x y z
N MET A 1 -4.05 -5.24 -14.09
CA MET A 1 -2.88 -4.85 -13.23
C MET A 1 -1.60 -5.67 -13.44
N PHE A 2 -0.41 -5.06 -13.30
CA PHE A 2 0.91 -5.72 -13.41
C PHE A 2 1.18 -6.75 -12.29
N GLY A 3 0.56 -6.60 -11.11
CA GLY A 3 0.73 -7.56 -10.01
C GLY A 3 0.27 -8.98 -10.35
N ASN A 4 -0.74 -9.13 -11.22
CA ASN A 4 -1.15 -10.44 -11.74
C ASN A 4 -0.01 -11.12 -12.50
N PHE A 5 0.73 -10.39 -13.33
CA PHE A 5 1.88 -10.94 -14.05
C PHE A 5 2.97 -11.44 -13.10
N VAL A 6 3.28 -10.68 -12.04
CA VAL A 6 4.27 -11.05 -11.03
C VAL A 6 3.86 -12.34 -10.31
N ARG A 7 2.59 -12.41 -9.88
CA ARG A 7 2.01 -13.59 -9.22
C ARG A 7 1.98 -14.80 -10.14
N ASP A 8 1.44 -14.68 -11.33
CA ASP A 8 1.21 -15.79 -12.26
C ASP A 8 2.55 -16.39 -12.74
N ARG A 9 3.61 -15.57 -12.78
CA ARG A 9 4.97 -16.00 -13.12
C ARG A 9 5.82 -16.39 -11.91
N GLN A 10 5.26 -16.34 -10.69
CA GLN A 10 5.94 -16.76 -9.47
C GLN A 10 7.30 -16.06 -9.28
N ILE A 11 7.32 -14.76 -9.57
CA ILE A 11 8.56 -13.97 -9.59
C ILE A 11 9.07 -13.74 -8.18
N ASN A 12 10.36 -13.99 -7.96
CA ASN A 12 11.07 -13.56 -6.76
C ASN A 12 11.57 -12.13 -6.97
N VAL A 13 11.39 -11.25 -5.99
CA VAL A 13 11.74 -9.84 -6.07
C VAL A 13 12.90 -9.53 -5.13
N VAL A 14 13.86 -8.76 -5.62
CA VAL A 14 14.92 -8.17 -4.78
C VAL A 14 14.69 -6.67 -4.72
N VAL A 15 14.50 -6.13 -3.52
CA VAL A 15 14.44 -4.68 -3.29
C VAL A 15 15.80 -4.20 -2.83
N ARG A 16 16.45 -3.40 -3.66
CA ARG A 16 17.80 -2.89 -3.38
C ARG A 16 17.84 -1.59 -2.59
N ILE A 17 16.87 -0.71 -2.83
CA ILE A 17 16.87 0.65 -2.29
C ILE A 17 15.49 1.06 -1.84
N LEU A 18 14.51 1.09 -2.75
CA LEU A 18 13.14 1.54 -2.45
C LEU A 18 12.12 0.76 -3.29
N CYS A 19 11.06 0.30 -2.65
CA CYS A 19 9.84 -0.18 -3.29
C CYS A 19 8.64 0.54 -2.66
N ALA A 20 8.09 1.52 -3.37
CA ALA A 20 6.97 2.33 -2.89
C ALA A 20 5.86 2.43 -3.94
N SER A 21 4.67 2.91 -3.52
CA SER A 21 3.52 3.11 -4.41
C SER A 21 3.18 1.82 -5.18
N SER A 22 3.04 1.87 -6.51
CA SER A 22 2.76 0.71 -7.37
C SER A 22 3.76 -0.45 -7.22
N CYS A 23 5.02 -0.19 -6.86
CA CYS A 23 5.96 -1.27 -6.54
C CYS A 23 5.49 -2.03 -5.28
N ALA A 24 5.23 -1.30 -4.19
CA ALA A 24 4.76 -1.91 -2.94
C ALA A 24 3.38 -2.54 -3.11
N ASN A 25 2.48 -1.89 -3.86
CA ASN A 25 1.09 -2.32 -4.00
C ASN A 25 0.95 -3.57 -4.88
N TYR A 26 1.80 -3.75 -5.90
CA TYR A 26 1.57 -4.78 -6.93
C TYR A 26 2.78 -5.66 -7.24
N VAL A 27 4.02 -5.16 -7.11
CA VAL A 27 5.23 -5.97 -7.35
C VAL A 27 5.63 -6.73 -6.10
N PHE A 28 5.72 -6.05 -4.96
CA PHE A 28 6.04 -6.66 -3.68
C PHE A 28 4.96 -7.66 -3.26
N THR A 29 3.70 -7.24 -3.26
CA THR A 29 2.57 -8.08 -2.81
C THR A 29 2.28 -9.26 -3.72
N GLY A 30 2.56 -9.12 -5.02
CA GLY A 30 2.39 -10.18 -6.02
C GLY A 30 3.58 -11.14 -6.11
N ALA A 31 4.71 -10.83 -5.45
CA ALA A 31 5.90 -11.66 -5.52
C ALA A 31 5.68 -13.02 -4.84
N LYS A 32 6.34 -14.05 -5.39
CA LYS A 32 6.43 -15.35 -4.72
C LYS A 32 7.23 -15.23 -3.41
N SER A 33 8.37 -14.56 -3.48
CA SER A 33 9.18 -14.20 -2.33
C SER A 33 9.88 -12.87 -2.55
N VAL A 34 10.21 -12.20 -1.46
CA VAL A 34 10.93 -10.91 -1.48
C VAL A 34 12.18 -11.01 -0.63
N TYR A 35 13.30 -10.54 -1.19
CA TYR A 35 14.54 -10.30 -0.46
C TYR A 35 14.84 -8.79 -0.42
N LEU A 36 15.12 -8.28 0.77
CA LEU A 36 15.47 -6.88 0.99
C LEU A 36 16.97 -6.77 1.27
N GLU A 37 17.70 -6.05 0.42
CA GLU A 37 19.11 -5.71 0.67
C GLU A 37 19.22 -4.73 1.85
N ALA A 38 20.40 -4.63 2.45
CA ALA A 38 20.64 -3.72 3.57
C ALA A 38 20.21 -2.27 3.25
N GLY A 39 19.44 -1.67 4.15
CA GLY A 39 18.88 -0.33 4.01
C GLY A 39 17.72 -0.20 3.03
N ALA A 40 17.20 -1.28 2.45
CA ALA A 40 16.07 -1.21 1.53
C ALA A 40 14.77 -0.82 2.23
N ILE A 41 14.05 0.15 1.66
CA ILE A 41 12.75 0.63 2.16
C ILE A 41 11.63 -0.01 1.34
N VAL A 42 10.61 -0.52 2.01
CA VAL A 42 9.32 -0.89 1.40
C VAL A 42 8.24 -0.06 2.07
N GLY A 43 7.38 0.61 1.29
CA GLY A 43 6.40 1.51 1.87
C GLY A 43 5.15 1.74 1.03
N TRP A 44 4.02 1.82 1.72
CA TRP A 44 2.69 2.08 1.20
C TRP A 44 2.25 3.50 1.55
N HIS A 45 1.52 4.15 0.66
CA HIS A 45 0.97 5.49 0.91
C HIS A 45 -0.42 5.69 0.32
N GLY A 46 -1.10 4.60 0.00
CA GLY A 46 -2.43 4.64 -0.61
C GLY A 46 -2.68 3.51 -1.60
N GLY A 47 -3.95 3.37 -1.95
CA GLY A 47 -4.47 2.44 -2.95
C GLY A 47 -5.88 2.88 -3.34
N ALA A 48 -6.60 2.04 -4.07
CA ALA A 48 -7.91 2.39 -4.59
C ALA A 48 -8.99 2.61 -3.49
N LEU A 49 -8.72 2.15 -2.26
CA LEU A 49 -9.59 2.38 -1.10
C LEU A 49 -9.33 3.71 -0.38
N GLN A 50 -8.34 4.50 -0.80
CA GLN A 50 -8.03 5.79 -0.18
C GLN A 50 -9.16 6.81 -0.39
N ASP A 51 -9.30 7.73 0.57
CA ASP A 51 -10.12 8.92 0.40
C ASP A 51 -9.36 9.97 -0.40
N TYR A 52 -9.91 10.36 -1.56
CA TYR A 52 -9.34 11.36 -2.45
C TYR A 52 -10.12 12.70 -2.46
N SER A 53 -11.03 12.92 -1.50
CA SER A 53 -11.89 14.10 -1.46
C SER A 53 -11.13 15.42 -1.54
N ASP A 54 -10.02 15.55 -0.82
CA ASP A 54 -9.15 16.72 -0.86
C ASP A 54 -8.57 16.99 -2.26
N GLN A 55 -8.14 15.92 -2.96
CA GLN A 55 -7.63 15.98 -4.32
C GLN A 55 -8.74 16.39 -5.30
N MET A 56 -9.99 15.98 -5.04
CA MET A 56 -11.13 16.25 -5.92
C MET A 56 -11.69 17.67 -5.81
N LYS A 57 -11.34 18.45 -4.77
CA LYS A 57 -11.90 19.79 -4.51
C LYS A 57 -11.79 20.75 -5.70
N ASN A 58 -10.70 20.66 -6.45
CA ASN A 58 -10.40 21.60 -7.55
C ASN A 58 -10.80 21.08 -8.94
N PHE A 59 -11.43 19.91 -9.03
CA PHE A 59 -11.85 19.32 -10.29
C PHE A 59 -13.25 19.82 -10.68
N SER A 60 -13.50 19.99 -11.98
CA SER A 60 -14.85 20.23 -12.50
C SER A 60 -15.74 19.01 -12.30
N GLU A 61 -17.06 19.19 -12.29
CA GLU A 61 -18.01 18.07 -12.17
C GLU A 61 -17.89 17.06 -13.32
N GLU A 62 -17.57 17.52 -14.53
CA GLU A 62 -17.27 16.65 -15.67
C GLU A 62 -16.05 15.77 -15.40
N ASN A 63 -14.95 16.37 -14.92
CA ASN A 63 -13.75 15.61 -14.58
C ASN A 63 -13.98 14.65 -13.41
N LYS A 64 -14.75 15.07 -12.38
CA LYS A 64 -15.13 14.19 -11.27
C LYS A 64 -15.94 12.99 -11.75
N LEU A 65 -16.86 13.17 -12.70
CA LEU A 65 -17.63 12.06 -13.27
C LEU A 65 -16.73 11.08 -14.02
N MET A 66 -15.79 11.56 -14.83
CA MET A 66 -14.81 10.72 -15.54
C MET A 66 -13.87 9.98 -14.56
N MET A 67 -13.40 10.67 -13.52
CA MET A 67 -12.56 10.08 -12.49
C MET A 67 -13.31 9.05 -11.66
N ARG A 68 -14.60 9.27 -11.36
CA ARG A 68 -15.43 8.31 -10.60
C ARG A 68 -15.46 6.95 -11.30
N GLN A 69 -15.65 6.92 -12.61
CA GLN A 69 -15.62 5.66 -13.36
C GLN A 69 -14.22 5.02 -13.33
N SER A 70 -13.18 5.80 -13.61
CA SER A 70 -11.79 5.30 -13.61
C SER A 70 -11.35 4.75 -12.25
N MET A 71 -11.78 5.40 -11.16
CA MET A 71 -11.51 4.96 -9.80
C MET A 71 -12.33 3.73 -9.42
N ALA A 72 -13.57 3.61 -9.91
CA ALA A 72 -14.37 2.40 -9.74
C ALA A 72 -13.71 1.20 -10.42
N ASP A 73 -13.22 1.37 -11.65
CA ASP A 73 -12.52 0.34 -12.40
C ASP A 73 -11.20 -0.03 -11.71
N TRP A 74 -10.41 0.96 -11.28
CA TRP A 74 -9.18 0.73 -10.50
C TRP A 74 -9.46 -0.04 -9.21
N CYS A 75 -10.49 0.36 -8.44
CA CYS A 75 -10.84 -0.32 -7.20
C CYS A 75 -11.28 -1.76 -7.45
N SER A 76 -12.10 -1.99 -8.49
CA SER A 76 -12.52 -3.34 -8.86
C SER A 76 -11.32 -4.22 -9.22
N GLU A 77 -10.39 -3.72 -10.04
CA GLU A 77 -9.18 -4.46 -10.41
C GLU A 77 -8.27 -4.74 -9.20
N GLU A 78 -8.07 -3.75 -8.32
CA GLU A 78 -7.22 -3.89 -7.14
C GLU A 78 -7.83 -4.87 -6.12
N SER A 79 -9.13 -4.77 -5.85
CA SER A 79 -9.84 -5.73 -4.98
C SER A 79 -9.74 -7.16 -5.54
N ALA A 80 -9.90 -7.34 -6.85
CA ALA A 80 -9.77 -8.65 -7.47
C ALA A 80 -8.34 -9.20 -7.34
N PHE A 81 -7.32 -8.35 -7.50
CA PHE A 81 -5.92 -8.74 -7.31
C PHE A 81 -5.64 -9.18 -5.87
N PHE A 82 -6.03 -8.38 -4.87
CA PHE A 82 -5.80 -8.68 -3.45
C PHE A 82 -6.57 -9.93 -2.98
N ALA A 83 -7.81 -10.13 -3.46
CA ALA A 83 -8.55 -11.36 -3.24
C ALA A 83 -7.80 -12.58 -3.79
N ALA A 84 -7.23 -12.48 -4.98
CA ALA A 84 -6.53 -13.59 -5.63
C ALA A 84 -5.18 -13.95 -4.99
N ILE A 85 -4.52 -13.02 -4.29
CA ILE A 85 -3.33 -13.31 -3.46
C ILE A 85 -3.67 -13.61 -2.00
N ASN A 86 -4.96 -13.62 -1.64
CA ASN A 86 -5.47 -13.82 -0.29
C ASN A 86 -4.79 -12.88 0.74
N LYS A 87 -4.76 -11.58 0.43
CA LYS A 87 -4.22 -10.51 1.30
C LYS A 87 -5.25 -9.40 1.50
N PRO A 88 -5.25 -8.72 2.66
CA PRO A 88 -6.12 -7.57 2.88
C PRO A 88 -5.69 -6.40 1.99
N GLN A 89 -6.60 -5.87 1.17
CA GLN A 89 -6.34 -4.67 0.36
C GLN A 89 -6.16 -3.43 1.25
N GLU A 90 -6.82 -3.40 2.40
CA GLU A 90 -6.82 -2.29 3.35
C GLU A 90 -5.44 -1.98 3.91
N MET A 91 -4.49 -2.94 3.86
CA MET A 91 -3.10 -2.68 4.23
C MET A 91 -2.50 -1.51 3.42
N LEU A 92 -2.99 -1.25 2.20
CA LEU A 92 -2.53 -0.12 1.40
C LEU A 92 -2.84 1.24 2.04
N ILE A 93 -3.84 1.31 2.93
CA ILE A 93 -4.37 2.55 3.51
C ILE A 93 -4.31 2.59 5.05
N TRP A 94 -3.94 1.51 5.73
CA TRP A 94 -3.90 1.47 7.21
C TRP A 94 -3.05 2.58 7.82
N GLY A 95 -1.96 2.97 7.15
CA GLY A 95 -1.14 4.08 7.61
C GLY A 95 -1.79 5.44 7.53
N GLN A 96 -2.60 5.68 6.50
CA GLN A 96 -3.41 6.90 6.41
C GLN A 96 -4.43 6.95 7.56
N LEU A 97 -5.09 5.83 7.86
CA LEU A 97 -6.05 5.72 8.96
C LEU A 97 -5.41 5.95 10.34
N PHE A 98 -4.16 5.51 10.51
CA PHE A 98 -3.40 5.70 11.75
C PHE A 98 -2.77 7.09 11.86
N SER A 99 -2.36 7.67 10.73
CA SER A 99 -1.77 9.02 10.67
C SER A 99 -2.72 10.10 11.17
N GLN A 100 -4.02 9.93 10.88
CA GLN A 100 -5.06 10.82 11.38
C GLN A 100 -5.28 10.71 12.90
N GLN A 101 -4.79 9.64 13.55
CA GLN A 101 -4.98 9.36 14.98
C GLN A 101 -3.78 9.68 15.85
N LYS A 102 -2.57 9.69 15.28
CA LYS A 102 -1.33 10.05 15.98
C LYS A 102 -0.66 11.13 15.17
N ASN A 103 -0.37 12.30 15.76
CA ASN A 103 0.35 13.42 15.14
C ASN A 103 1.74 12.99 14.62
N TYR A 104 1.79 12.25 13.53
CA TYR A 104 3.01 11.89 12.84
C TYR A 104 3.55 13.14 12.14
N SER A 105 4.87 13.19 11.99
CA SER A 105 5.54 14.28 11.29
C SER A 105 5.04 14.34 9.83
N ASP A 106 4.85 15.56 9.31
CA ASP A 106 4.58 15.80 7.89
C ASP A 106 5.71 15.30 6.97
N GLU A 107 6.88 14.97 7.55
CA GLU A 107 8.01 14.37 6.84
C GLU A 107 7.79 12.89 6.49
N ILE A 108 6.85 12.19 7.15
CA ILE A 108 6.56 10.79 6.85
C ILE A 108 5.75 10.71 5.57
N GLN A 109 6.37 10.10 4.56
CA GLN A 109 5.78 9.97 3.22
C GLN A 109 5.23 8.56 2.98
N LEU A 110 5.76 7.57 3.71
CA LEU A 110 5.47 6.15 3.52
C LEU A 110 5.14 5.47 4.84
N TRP A 111 4.32 4.44 4.76
CA TRP A 111 4.02 3.54 5.86
C TRP A 111 4.56 2.17 5.56
N SER A 112 5.20 1.54 6.53
CA SER A 112 5.72 0.18 6.40
C SER A 112 5.23 -0.72 7.52
N TYR A 113 5.59 -1.99 7.45
CA TYR A 113 5.27 -3.01 8.44
C TYR A 113 6.54 -3.72 8.87
N SER A 114 6.59 -4.21 10.10
CA SER A 114 7.74 -4.99 10.55
C SER A 114 7.87 -6.27 9.70
N LEU A 115 9.08 -6.84 9.60
CA LEU A 115 9.28 -8.14 8.95
C LEU A 115 8.39 -9.23 9.55
N MET A 116 8.15 -9.16 10.87
CA MET A 116 7.26 -10.08 11.57
C MET A 116 5.81 -9.91 11.11
N ASP A 117 5.32 -8.66 11.03
CA ASP A 117 3.96 -8.37 10.60
C ASP A 117 3.73 -8.75 9.14
N LEU A 118 4.70 -8.50 8.25
CA LEU A 118 4.64 -8.95 6.86
C LEU A 118 4.52 -10.47 6.76
N LYS A 119 5.28 -11.22 7.57
CA LYS A 119 5.17 -12.68 7.65
C LYS A 119 3.83 -13.13 8.23
N ASN A 120 3.30 -12.44 9.23
CA ASN A 120 1.98 -12.72 9.80
C ASN A 120 0.84 -12.43 8.83
N LEU A 121 1.00 -11.43 7.97
CA LEU A 121 0.12 -11.18 6.81
C LEU A 121 0.32 -12.24 5.69
N GLY A 122 1.30 -13.13 5.85
CA GLY A 122 1.57 -14.26 4.97
C GLY A 122 2.42 -13.93 3.75
N PHE A 123 3.23 -12.86 3.79
CA PHE A 123 4.25 -12.60 2.78
C PHE A 123 5.51 -13.43 3.08
N ASP A 124 6.10 -14.04 2.05
CA ASP A 124 7.43 -14.64 2.14
C ASP A 124 8.49 -13.55 1.93
N VAL A 125 8.89 -12.91 3.03
CA VAL A 125 9.88 -11.83 3.02
C VAL A 125 11.07 -12.16 3.91
N THR A 126 12.26 -11.90 3.37
CA THR A 126 13.55 -11.96 4.06
C THR A 126 14.31 -10.67 3.83
N ALA A 127 15.23 -10.35 4.73
CA ALA A 127 16.03 -9.14 4.67
C ALA A 127 17.45 -9.42 5.15
N GLU A 128 18.40 -8.65 4.64
CA GLU A 128 19.77 -8.61 5.17
C GLU A 128 19.80 -8.00 6.57
N ASP A 129 19.05 -6.92 6.77
CA ASP A 129 18.85 -6.29 8.06
C ASP A 129 17.81 -7.06 8.91
N LYS A 130 17.94 -6.94 10.24
CA LYS A 130 16.99 -7.55 11.18
C LYS A 130 15.62 -6.84 11.20
N GLU A 131 15.57 -5.61 10.71
CA GLU A 131 14.40 -4.74 10.71
C GLU A 131 14.25 -4.06 9.35
N ILE A 132 13.03 -3.60 9.03
CA ILE A 132 12.80 -2.79 7.83
C ILE A 132 13.43 -1.42 8.00
N ALA A 133 14.17 -0.96 6.99
CA ALA A 133 14.69 0.40 6.96
C ALA A 133 13.56 1.42 6.81
N VAL A 134 13.62 2.48 7.61
CA VAL A 134 12.67 3.60 7.60
C VAL A 134 13.23 4.84 6.90
N THR A 135 14.54 4.89 6.69
CA THR A 135 15.24 5.94 5.95
C THR A 135 16.42 5.32 5.21
N ASN A 136 16.87 5.98 4.15
CA ASN A 136 18.06 5.56 3.40
C ASN A 136 18.68 6.80 2.76
N GLU A 137 19.95 7.08 3.01
CA GLU A 137 20.62 8.31 2.55
C GLU A 137 20.63 8.49 1.02
N LYS A 138 20.47 7.40 0.26
CA LYS A 138 20.39 7.42 -1.21
C LYS A 138 19.01 7.83 -1.73
N VAL A 139 17.96 7.78 -0.89
CA VAL A 139 16.59 8.13 -1.25
C VAL A 139 15.97 9.02 -0.17
N GLY A 140 15.54 10.23 -0.53
CA GLY A 140 14.95 11.20 0.40
C GLY A 140 13.56 10.85 0.95
N HIS A 141 13.22 9.56 1.06
CA HIS A 141 11.94 9.08 1.60
C HIS A 141 12.11 8.65 3.05
N ILE A 142 11.11 9.01 3.86
CA ILE A 142 11.00 8.59 5.26
C ILE A 142 9.72 7.76 5.41
N ALA A 143 9.89 6.57 5.97
CA ALA A 143 8.82 5.64 6.29
C ALA A 143 8.59 5.58 7.80
N ALA A 144 7.38 5.22 8.21
CA ALA A 144 7.11 4.83 9.59
C ALA A 144 6.60 3.39 9.63
N VAL A 145 7.16 2.57 10.53
CA VAL A 145 6.69 1.20 10.75
C VAL A 145 5.44 1.23 11.63
N LEU A 146 4.36 0.64 11.13
CA LEU A 146 3.09 0.52 11.82
C LEU A 146 2.95 -0.88 12.42
N PRO A 147 2.49 -0.99 13.68
CA PRO A 147 2.11 -2.27 14.24
C PRO A 147 0.79 -2.75 13.61
N VAL A 148 0.77 -3.99 13.12
CA VAL A 148 -0.49 -4.61 12.66
C VAL A 148 -1.29 -5.08 13.87
N THR A 149 -2.35 -4.35 14.20
CA THR A 149 -3.20 -4.62 15.37
C THR A 149 -4.49 -5.36 14.97
N SER A 150 -5.16 -5.97 15.94
CA SER A 150 -6.50 -6.56 15.71
C SER A 150 -7.51 -5.57 15.16
N LYS A 151 -7.44 -4.30 15.60
CA LYS A 151 -8.27 -3.21 15.06
C LYS A 151 -8.06 -3.00 13.56
N LEU A 152 -6.81 -3.07 13.09
CA LEU A 152 -6.48 -2.97 11.66
C LEU A 152 -6.95 -4.19 10.88
N LEU A 153 -6.74 -5.38 11.43
CA LEU A 153 -7.19 -6.63 10.81
C LEU A 153 -8.71 -6.72 10.70
N SER A 154 -9.46 -6.09 11.61
CA SER A 154 -10.92 -6.00 11.55
C SER A 154 -11.44 -4.83 10.70
N PHE A 155 -10.56 -3.91 10.28
CA PHE A 155 -10.96 -2.78 9.46
C PHE A 155 -11.26 -3.27 8.04
N SER A 156 -12.40 -2.83 7.51
CA SER A 156 -12.84 -3.14 6.16
C SER A 156 -13.35 -1.86 5.52
N ARG A 157 -13.03 -1.68 4.24
CA ARG A 157 -13.61 -0.60 3.41
C ARG A 157 -13.89 -1.16 2.02
N SER A 158 -15.12 -1.05 1.58
CA SER A 158 -15.54 -1.42 0.23
C SER A 158 -15.20 -0.33 -0.79
N CYS A 159 -15.13 -0.71 -2.07
CA CYS A 159 -15.01 0.25 -3.17
C CYS A 159 -16.14 1.28 -3.18
N LYS A 160 -17.37 0.86 -2.82
CA LYS A 160 -18.52 1.76 -2.75
C LYS A 160 -18.28 2.86 -1.70
N GLU A 161 -17.85 2.48 -0.50
CA GLU A 161 -17.55 3.44 0.57
C GLU A 161 -16.40 4.37 0.19
N ALA A 162 -15.33 3.86 -0.45
CA ALA A 162 -14.21 4.69 -0.90
C ALA A 162 -14.61 5.74 -1.96
N LEU A 163 -15.47 5.35 -2.91
CA LEU A 163 -16.01 6.26 -3.92
C LEU A 163 -16.98 7.27 -3.31
N GLU A 164 -17.80 6.87 -2.35
CA GLU A 164 -18.68 7.80 -1.62
C GLU A 164 -17.88 8.82 -0.83
N LEU A 165 -16.82 8.41 -0.11
CA LEU A 165 -15.92 9.33 0.60
C LEU A 165 -15.25 10.33 -0.34
N THR A 166 -14.81 9.87 -1.51
CA THR A 166 -14.05 10.71 -2.45
C THR A 166 -14.90 11.78 -3.14
N PHE A 167 -16.17 11.50 -3.44
CA PHE A 167 -16.97 12.31 -4.35
C PHE A 167 -18.27 12.88 -3.76
N ASN A 168 -18.56 12.64 -2.47
CA ASN A 168 -19.66 13.28 -1.75
C ASN A 168 -19.15 14.46 -0.92
#